data_AF-A0A2C9L4S8-F1
#
_entry.id   AF-A0A2C9L4S8-F1
#
_cell.length_a   1.000
_cell.length_b   1.000
_cell.length_c   1.000
_cell.angle_alpha   90.00
_cell.angle_beta   90.00
_cell.angle_gamma   90.00
#
_symmetry.space_group_name_H-M   'P 1'
#
loop_
_entity.id
_entity.type
_entity.pdbx_description
1 polymer ?
#
loop_
_entity_poly.entity_id
_entity_poly.type
_entity_poly.pdbx_seq_one_letter_code
_entity_poly.pdbx_strand_id
1 'polypeptide(L)'
;MAVKFSNLLFVLLLLSLAMTSSKRAPRRNRNRAQMRDSQVADGTDDDVCELEVTCRSGKSLPVTLPIKGPRGPAGKPGSPGLPGKPGPAGMPGDSAGRDNDDSIRVAFYSGLTKNIGPFSKNTDLLLDRVVTNVGDAFNSETGRFTAPFNGTYAFAVTISAQGRSRAAVELVHNGKLVVTIWAE
;
A
#
# COMPACT_ATOMS: atom_id res chain seq x y z
N MET A 1 32.59 -31.26 14.11
CA MET A 1 32.67 -30.01 13.34
C MET A 1 31.56 -29.08 13.83
N ALA A 2 31.92 -27.93 14.39
CA ALA A 2 30.99 -26.98 15.00
C ALA A 2 30.29 -26.16 13.90
N VAL A 3 28.98 -26.30 13.76
CA VAL A 3 28.17 -25.46 12.88
C VAL A 3 28.04 -24.09 13.55
N LYS A 4 28.51 -23.06 12.87
CA LYS A 4 28.51 -21.67 13.34
C LYS A 4 27.07 -21.20 13.60
N PHE A 5 26.73 -21.07 14.88
CA PHE A 5 25.44 -20.56 15.41
C PHE A 5 25.07 -19.15 14.91
N SER A 6 26.00 -18.41 14.30
CA SER A 6 25.81 -17.04 13.84
C SER A 6 24.81 -16.89 12.68
N ASN A 7 24.72 -17.88 11.80
CA ASN A 7 23.84 -17.78 10.63
C ASN A 7 22.37 -18.09 10.97
N LEU A 8 22.14 -18.95 11.97
CA LEU A 8 20.79 -19.29 12.43
C LEU A 8 20.15 -18.10 13.17
N LEU A 9 20.94 -17.34 13.92
CA LEU A 9 20.46 -16.15 14.64
C LEU A 9 20.00 -15.05 13.67
N PHE A 10 20.70 -14.86 12.55
CA PHE A 10 20.34 -13.87 11.52
C PHE A 10 19.04 -14.24 10.79
N VAL A 11 18.83 -15.52 10.49
CA VAL A 11 17.59 -16.00 9.84
C VAL A 11 16.39 -15.85 10.78
N LEU A 12 16.56 -16.15 12.08
CA LEU A 12 15.52 -15.94 13.08
C LEU A 12 15.16 -14.46 13.27
N LEU A 13 16.15 -13.56 13.21
CA LEU A 13 15.93 -12.11 13.26
C LEU A 13 15.10 -11.63 12.06
N LEU A 14 15.44 -12.07 10.84
CA LEU A 14 14.68 -11.70 9.63
C LEU A 14 13.23 -12.21 9.64
N LEU A 15 12.99 -13.42 10.14
CA LEU A 15 11.62 -13.96 10.28
C LEU A 15 10.80 -13.19 11.32
N SER A 16 11.42 -12.72 12.40
CA SER A 16 10.73 -11.91 13.41
C SER A 16 10.32 -10.52 12.89
N LEU A 17 11.14 -9.89 12.05
CA LEU A 17 10.76 -8.62 11.41
C LEU A 17 9.61 -8.78 10.42
N ALA A 18 9.55 -9.89 9.67
CA ALA A 18 8.46 -10.14 8.72
C ALA A 18 7.08 -10.37 9.39
N MET A 19 7.06 -10.89 10.63
CA MET A 19 5.83 -11.21 11.38
C MET A 19 5.22 -10.01 12.13
N THR A 20 5.87 -8.85 12.18
CA THR A 20 5.36 -7.69 12.95
C THR A 20 4.42 -6.76 12.17
N SER A 21 4.14 -7.05 10.90
CA SER A 21 3.17 -6.26 10.13
C SER A 21 1.75 -6.82 10.23
N SER A 22 0.81 -5.93 10.49
CA SER A 22 -0.66 -6.10 10.45
C SER A 22 -1.35 -6.41 11.78
N LYS A 23 -1.37 -5.43 12.69
CA LYS A 23 -2.55 -5.18 13.54
C LYS A 23 -3.35 -4.04 12.93
N ARG A 24 -4.33 -4.35 12.08
CA ARG A 24 -5.38 -3.40 11.68
C ARG A 24 -6.24 -3.11 12.91
N ALA A 25 -6.22 -1.86 13.37
CA ALA A 25 -7.14 -1.37 14.38
C ALA A 25 -8.58 -1.33 13.83
N PRO A 26 -9.60 -1.72 14.61
CA PRO A 26 -10.99 -1.64 14.17
C PRO A 26 -11.46 -0.18 14.15
N ARG A 27 -12.04 0.22 13.01
CA ARG A 27 -12.63 1.54 12.77
C ARG A 27 -13.91 1.67 13.60
N ARG A 28 -13.82 2.31 14.78
CA ARG A 28 -14.96 2.61 15.66
C ARG A 28 -15.81 3.72 15.03
N ASN A 29 -16.81 3.32 14.25
CA ASN A 29 -17.85 4.22 13.76
C ASN A 29 -18.93 4.34 14.85
N ARG A 30 -19.11 5.54 15.42
CA ARG A 30 -20.25 5.80 16.31
C ARG A 30 -20.65 7.26 16.17
N ASN A 31 -21.48 7.50 15.16
CA ASN A 31 -22.37 8.64 15.10
C ASN A 31 -23.02 8.83 16.47
N ARG A 32 -22.69 9.93 17.14
CA ARG A 32 -23.39 10.43 18.32
C ARG A 32 -23.73 11.91 18.07
N ALA A 33 -24.52 12.13 17.03
CA ALA A 33 -25.36 13.31 16.96
C ALA A 33 -26.60 13.01 17.82
N GLN A 34 -26.54 13.40 19.10
CA GLN A 34 -27.74 13.49 19.92
C GLN A 34 -27.52 14.58 20.97
N MET A 35 -28.24 15.68 20.74
CA MET A 35 -28.78 16.65 21.69
C MET A 35 -27.89 17.08 22.87
N ARG A 36 -27.52 18.37 22.89
CA ARG A 36 -27.92 19.21 24.01
C ARG A 36 -28.51 20.51 23.49
N ASP A 37 -29.79 20.60 23.77
CA ASP A 37 -30.64 21.76 23.70
C ASP A 37 -30.15 22.86 24.65
N SER A 38 -30.41 24.07 24.21
CA SER A 38 -30.41 25.37 24.87
C SER A 38 -30.48 25.33 26.40
N GLN A 39 -29.45 25.88 27.05
CA GLN A 39 -29.62 26.56 28.34
C GLN A 39 -28.81 27.85 28.30
N VAL A 40 -29.47 28.92 27.87
CA VAL A 40 -29.12 30.29 28.25
C VAL A 40 -29.39 30.37 29.75
N ALA A 41 -28.34 30.33 30.55
CA ALA A 41 -28.44 30.64 31.97
C ALA A 41 -28.61 32.15 32.10
N ASP A 42 -29.84 32.52 32.46
CA ASP A 42 -30.24 33.79 33.03
C ASP A 42 -29.36 34.09 34.26
N GLY A 43 -28.45 35.05 34.10
CA GLY A 43 -27.58 35.55 35.16
C GLY A 43 -27.97 36.98 35.44
N THR A 44 -28.67 37.16 36.54
CA THR A 44 -29.18 38.41 37.09
C THR A 44 -28.09 39.47 37.20
N ASP A 45 -28.52 40.70 36.89
CA ASP A 45 -27.91 42.01 37.16
C ASP A 45 -27.31 42.12 38.58
N ASP A 46 -26.40 43.08 38.80
CA ASP A 46 -26.07 43.73 40.11
C ASP A 46 -24.59 44.16 40.31
N ASP A 47 -23.87 44.59 39.26
CA ASP A 47 -22.63 45.38 39.42
C ASP A 47 -22.74 46.71 38.66
N VAL A 48 -23.78 47.50 38.94
CA VAL A 48 -23.97 48.83 38.34
C VAL A 48 -23.38 49.91 39.27
N CYS A 49 -22.24 50.48 38.87
CA CYS A 49 -21.67 51.67 39.52
C CYS A 49 -22.28 52.94 38.90
N GLU A 50 -23.10 53.66 39.64
CA GLU A 50 -23.66 54.95 39.22
C GLU A 50 -22.69 56.10 39.57
N LEU A 51 -22.29 56.90 38.57
CA LEU A 51 -21.41 58.06 38.75
C LEU A 51 -22.21 59.35 38.59
N GLU A 52 -22.46 60.06 39.69
CA GLU A 52 -23.11 61.38 39.67
C GLU A 52 -22.07 62.51 39.72
N VAL A 53 -22.17 63.49 38.81
CA VAL A 53 -21.25 64.64 38.74
C VAL A 53 -22.05 65.93 38.93
N THR A 54 -21.79 66.68 40.00
CA THR A 54 -22.47 67.96 40.29
C THR A 54 -21.50 69.14 40.16
N CYS A 55 -21.92 70.19 39.44
CA CYS A 55 -21.17 71.45 39.34
C CYS A 55 -21.80 72.52 40.23
N ARG A 56 -21.03 73.05 41.19
CA ARG A 56 -21.53 74.04 42.16
C ARG A 56 -21.51 75.49 41.65
N SER A 57 -20.90 75.73 40.49
CA SER A 57 -20.80 77.03 39.82
C SER A 57 -21.66 76.96 38.55
N GLY A 58 -22.56 77.92 38.34
CA GLY A 58 -23.48 77.99 37.19
C GLY A 58 -22.81 78.16 35.81
N LYS A 59 -21.56 77.73 35.65
CA LYS A 59 -20.84 77.65 34.38
C LYS A 59 -20.67 76.16 34.03
N SER A 60 -21.28 75.72 32.94
CA SER A 60 -21.07 74.38 32.40
C SER A 60 -19.67 74.28 31.79
N LEU A 61 -18.75 73.57 32.43
CA LEU A 61 -17.48 73.17 31.82
C LEU A 61 -17.66 71.79 31.18
N PRO A 62 -17.22 71.56 29.93
CA PRO A 62 -17.25 70.22 29.34
C PRO A 62 -16.26 69.32 30.10
N VAL A 63 -16.79 68.32 30.81
CA VAL A 63 -15.99 67.31 31.50
C VAL A 63 -15.77 66.14 30.55
N THR A 64 -14.52 65.88 30.17
CA THR A 64 -14.17 64.69 29.37
C THR A 64 -13.69 63.60 30.33
N LEU A 65 -14.53 62.59 30.57
CA LEU A 65 -14.16 61.44 31.37
C LEU A 65 -13.27 60.50 30.53
N PRO A 66 -12.07 60.08 30.99
CA PRO A 66 -11.18 59.21 30.24
C PRO A 66 -11.59 57.73 30.35
N ILE A 67 -12.88 57.42 30.21
CA ILE A 67 -13.38 56.06 30.27
C ILE A 67 -13.21 55.44 28.87
N LYS A 68 -12.14 54.66 28.68
CA LYS A 68 -12.01 53.81 27.50
C LYS A 68 -13.01 52.67 27.61
N GLY A 69 -13.87 52.53 26.61
CA GLY A 69 -14.79 51.40 26.53
C GLY A 69 -14.04 50.05 26.55
N PRO A 70 -14.72 48.96 26.92
CA PRO A 70 -14.14 47.63 26.89
C PRO A 70 -13.64 47.29 25.49
N ARG A 71 -12.60 46.45 25.39
CA ARG A 71 -12.11 45.95 24.11
C ARG A 71 -13.26 45.21 23.41
N GLY A 72 -13.50 45.54 22.15
CA GLY A 72 -14.51 44.87 21.35
C GLY A 72 -14.28 43.35 21.29
N PRO A 73 -15.33 42.54 21.04
CA PRO A 73 -15.22 41.10 20.96
C PRO A 73 -14.22 40.69 19.88
N ALA A 74 -13.54 39.56 20.10
CA ALA A 74 -12.65 38.99 19.09
C ALA A 74 -13.42 38.78 17.78
N GLY A 75 -12.74 39.06 16.66
CA GLY A 75 -13.30 38.77 15.34
C GLY A 75 -13.62 37.27 15.19
N LYS A 76 -14.60 36.95 14.35
CA LYS A 76 -14.94 35.55 14.06
C LYS A 76 -13.72 34.83 13.45
N PRO A 77 -13.43 33.57 13.84
CA PRO A 77 -12.38 32.78 13.19
C PRO A 77 -12.58 32.75 11.67
N GLY A 78 -11.47 32.80 10.92
CA GLY A 78 -11.52 32.68 9.46
C GLY A 78 -12.10 31.34 9.01
N SER A 79 -12.72 31.31 7.83
CA SER A 79 -13.23 30.08 7.24
C SER A 79 -12.09 29.11 6.93
N PRO A 80 -12.30 27.78 7.06
CA PRO A 80 -11.33 26.79 6.60
C PRO A 80 -10.91 27.01 5.14
N GLY A 81 -9.66 26.70 4.83
CA GLY A 81 -9.16 26.75 3.45
C GLY A 81 -9.90 25.76 2.55
N LEU A 82 -9.89 26.02 1.25
CA LEU A 82 -10.47 25.11 0.26
C LEU A 82 -9.71 23.77 0.25
N PRO A 83 -10.39 22.64 -0.04
CA PRO A 83 -9.74 21.36 -0.25
C PRO A 83 -8.65 21.43 -1.32
N GLY A 84 -7.57 20.67 -1.14
CA GLY A 84 -6.52 20.53 -2.15
C GLY A 84 -7.06 19.95 -3.46
N LYS A 85 -6.42 20.29 -4.58
CA LYS A 85 -6.75 19.71 -5.88
C LYS A 85 -6.52 18.18 -5.85
N PRO A 86 -7.34 17.37 -6.54
CA PRO A 86 -7.07 15.94 -6.70
C PRO A 86 -5.66 15.70 -7.25
N GLY A 87 -5.04 14.59 -6.83
CA GLY A 87 -3.76 14.17 -7.40
C GLY A 87 -3.89 13.83 -8.89
N PRO A 88 -2.77 13.83 -9.64
CA PRO A 88 -2.78 13.36 -11.02
C PRO A 88 -3.31 11.92 -11.08
N ALA A 89 -4.07 11.61 -12.14
CA ALA A 89 -4.51 10.26 -12.40
C ALA A 89 -3.29 9.32 -12.50
N GLY A 90 -3.46 8.08 -12.04
CA GLY A 90 -2.45 7.05 -12.26
C GLY A 90 -2.19 6.85 -13.76
N MET A 91 -1.00 6.37 -14.11
CA MET A 91 -0.72 5.99 -15.50
C MET A 91 -1.81 5.03 -15.99
N PRO A 92 -2.43 5.28 -17.15
CA PRO A 92 -3.35 4.34 -17.76
C PRO A 92 -2.66 2.96 -17.82
N GLY A 93 -3.34 1.91 -17.35
CA GLY A 93 -2.88 0.57 -17.66
C GLY A 93 -2.94 0.38 -19.17
N ASP A 94 -1.96 -0.31 -19.74
CA ASP A 94 -1.93 -0.67 -21.16
C ASP A 94 -3.20 -1.44 -21.49
N SER A 95 -4.21 -0.69 -21.89
CA SER A 95 -5.46 -1.22 -22.36
C SER A 95 -5.10 -1.89 -23.66
N ALA A 96 -5.34 -3.21 -23.73
CA ALA A 96 -5.27 -4.01 -24.94
C ALA A 96 -6.14 -3.35 -26.02
N GLY A 97 -5.54 -2.39 -26.72
CA GLY A 97 -6.08 -1.71 -27.87
C GLY A 97 -6.16 -2.75 -28.97
N ARG A 98 -7.37 -2.90 -29.47
CA ARG A 98 -7.71 -3.72 -30.61
C ARG A 98 -7.21 -3.02 -31.87
N ASP A 99 -5.89 -3.04 -32.06
CA ASP A 99 -5.26 -2.79 -33.35
C ASP A 99 -4.52 -4.07 -33.74
N ASN A 100 -4.52 -4.39 -35.04
CA ASN A 100 -3.64 -5.41 -35.62
C ASN A 100 -2.20 -4.93 -35.51
N ASP A 101 -1.68 -4.93 -34.29
CA ASP A 101 -0.29 -4.70 -33.98
C ASP A 101 0.42 -6.03 -34.20
N ASP A 102 1.11 -6.12 -35.33
CA ASP A 102 2.03 -7.20 -35.70
C ASP A 102 3.28 -7.20 -34.79
N SER A 103 3.12 -6.78 -33.53
CA SER A 103 4.17 -6.83 -32.52
C SER A 103 4.38 -8.27 -32.10
N ILE A 104 5.60 -8.74 -32.37
CA ILE A 104 6.09 -10.03 -31.90
C ILE A 104 6.06 -10.01 -30.37
N ARG A 105 5.08 -10.70 -29.80
CA ARG A 105 4.90 -10.86 -28.36
C ARG A 105 4.90 -12.35 -28.04
N VAL A 106 5.85 -12.77 -27.21
CA VAL A 106 6.00 -14.16 -26.79
C VAL A 106 6.25 -14.18 -25.30
N ALA A 107 5.39 -14.87 -24.56
CA ALA A 107 5.53 -15.03 -23.12
C ALA A 107 4.77 -16.27 -22.65
N PHE A 108 5.35 -17.04 -21.73
CA PHE A 108 4.65 -18.14 -21.08
C PHE A 108 4.89 -18.13 -19.57
N TYR A 109 3.91 -18.64 -18.83
CA TYR A 109 4.03 -18.89 -17.40
C TYR A 109 3.29 -20.19 -17.10
N SER A 110 4.03 -21.18 -16.60
CA SER A 110 3.49 -22.49 -16.26
C SER A 110 4.13 -23.05 -14.99
N GLY A 111 3.47 -24.04 -14.40
CA GLY A 111 3.91 -24.68 -13.17
C GLY A 111 3.28 -26.05 -12.99
N LEU A 112 3.54 -26.66 -11.85
CA LEU A 112 2.96 -27.94 -11.45
C LEU A 112 1.74 -27.72 -10.55
N THR A 113 0.66 -28.47 -10.75
CA THR A 113 -0.47 -28.51 -9.82
C THR A 113 -0.20 -29.39 -8.60
N LYS A 114 0.69 -30.38 -8.73
CA LYS A 114 1.01 -31.38 -7.71
C LYS A 114 2.51 -31.63 -7.65
N ASN A 115 2.99 -32.13 -6.52
CA ASN A 115 4.36 -32.62 -6.40
C ASN A 115 4.56 -33.83 -7.31
N ILE A 116 5.70 -33.89 -7.98
CA ILE A 116 6.08 -34.98 -8.89
C ILE A 116 7.42 -35.59 -8.48
N GLY A 117 7.71 -36.76 -9.03
CA GLY A 117 8.89 -37.55 -8.70
C GLY A 117 8.64 -38.50 -7.52
N PRO A 118 9.70 -39.14 -7.00
CA PRO A 118 11.10 -39.01 -7.40
C PRO A 118 11.37 -39.54 -8.81
N PHE A 119 12.38 -39.01 -9.49
CA PHE A 119 12.82 -39.48 -10.80
C PHE A 119 14.18 -40.17 -10.66
N SER A 120 14.30 -41.39 -11.19
CA SER A 120 15.56 -42.16 -11.18
C SER A 120 16.50 -41.81 -12.35
N LYS A 121 15.98 -41.08 -13.34
CA LYS A 121 16.67 -40.65 -14.55
C LYS A 121 16.10 -39.32 -15.03
N ASN A 122 16.88 -38.59 -15.82
CA ASN A 122 16.43 -37.33 -16.41
C ASN A 122 15.15 -37.56 -17.21
N THR A 123 14.10 -36.82 -16.83
CA THR A 123 12.75 -36.96 -17.37
C THR A 123 12.27 -35.55 -17.74
N ASP A 124 11.63 -35.43 -18.90
CA ASP A 124 11.07 -34.15 -19.35
C ASP A 124 10.03 -33.64 -18.32
N LEU A 125 10.18 -32.37 -17.93
CA LEU A 125 9.35 -31.74 -16.90
C LEU A 125 8.04 -31.23 -17.52
N LEU A 126 6.97 -31.99 -17.36
CA LEU A 126 5.65 -31.63 -17.87
C LEU A 126 4.92 -30.70 -16.89
N LEU A 127 4.91 -29.40 -17.21
CA LEU A 127 4.21 -28.38 -16.43
C LEU A 127 2.73 -28.33 -16.84
N ASP A 128 1.89 -28.99 -16.03
CA ASP A 128 0.46 -29.24 -16.31
C ASP A 128 -0.43 -28.01 -16.14
N ARG A 129 0.03 -26.99 -15.41
CA ARG A 129 -0.70 -25.74 -15.22
C ARG A 129 -0.11 -24.64 -16.09
N VAL A 130 -0.74 -24.37 -17.23
CA VAL A 130 -0.42 -23.20 -18.06
C VAL A 130 -1.30 -22.02 -17.63
N VAL A 131 -0.68 -20.93 -17.17
CA VAL A 131 -1.36 -19.70 -16.78
C VAL A 131 -1.37 -18.69 -17.94
N THR A 132 -0.25 -18.58 -18.65
CA THR A 132 -0.09 -17.70 -19.82
C THR A 132 0.69 -18.43 -20.91
N ASN A 133 0.30 -18.26 -22.18
CA ASN A 133 1.02 -18.78 -23.34
C ASN A 133 0.84 -17.85 -24.56
N VAL A 134 1.28 -16.60 -24.46
CA VAL A 134 1.21 -15.64 -25.56
C VAL A 134 2.17 -16.08 -26.66
N GLY A 135 1.65 -16.17 -27.90
CA GLY A 135 2.39 -16.64 -29.06
C GLY A 135 2.47 -18.17 -29.18
N ASP A 136 1.76 -18.91 -28.32
CA ASP A 136 1.60 -20.37 -28.37
C ASP A 136 2.91 -21.16 -28.51
N ALA A 137 3.98 -20.62 -27.92
CA ALA A 137 5.35 -21.13 -28.07
C ALA A 137 5.73 -22.19 -27.02
N PHE A 138 4.93 -22.37 -25.96
CA PHE A 138 5.10 -23.43 -24.96
C PHE A 138 4.12 -24.58 -25.18
N ASN A 139 4.62 -25.82 -25.17
CA ASN A 139 3.81 -27.03 -25.27
C ASN A 139 3.84 -27.80 -23.93
N SER A 140 2.70 -27.87 -23.24
CA SER A 140 2.56 -28.53 -21.93
C SER A 140 2.64 -30.05 -21.97
N GLU A 141 2.33 -30.68 -23.10
CA GLU A 141 2.41 -32.14 -23.26
C GLU A 141 3.86 -32.62 -23.37
N THR A 142 4.76 -31.76 -23.82
CA THR A 142 6.20 -32.04 -23.96
C THR A 142 7.07 -31.30 -22.93
N GLY A 143 6.55 -30.27 -22.27
CA GLY A 143 7.31 -29.40 -21.36
C GLY A 143 8.30 -28.47 -22.08
N ARG A 144 8.13 -28.26 -23.40
CA ARG A 144 9.12 -27.56 -24.24
C ARG A 144 8.62 -26.20 -24.68
N PHE A 145 9.52 -25.23 -24.64
CA PHE A 145 9.37 -23.93 -25.29
C PHE A 145 10.14 -23.94 -26.61
N THR A 146 9.49 -23.50 -27.70
CA THR A 146 10.12 -23.32 -29.01
C THR A 146 10.11 -21.85 -29.37
N ALA A 147 11.29 -21.22 -29.44
CA ALA A 147 11.43 -19.84 -29.85
C ALA A 147 10.89 -19.63 -31.29
N PRO A 148 9.78 -18.88 -31.48
CA PRO A 148 9.19 -18.73 -32.80
C PRO A 148 9.96 -17.72 -33.68
N PHE A 149 10.74 -16.84 -33.06
CA PHE A 149 11.56 -15.83 -33.74
C PHE A 149 12.97 -15.78 -33.17
N ASN A 150 13.93 -15.28 -33.96
CA ASN A 150 15.28 -15.02 -33.49
C ASN A 150 15.26 -13.86 -32.48
N GLY A 151 15.84 -14.07 -31.30
CA GLY A 151 15.83 -13.05 -30.26
C GLY A 151 16.47 -13.54 -28.97
N THR A 152 16.41 -12.67 -27.96
CA THR A 152 16.85 -13.00 -26.60
C THR A 152 15.64 -13.41 -25.76
N TYR A 153 15.77 -14.52 -25.04
CA TYR A 153 14.73 -15.06 -24.19
C TYR A 153 15.22 -15.12 -22.74
N ALA A 154 14.35 -14.77 -21.80
CA ALA A 154 14.62 -14.86 -20.37
C ALA A 154 13.76 -15.97 -19.76
N PHE A 155 14.38 -16.87 -19.01
CA PHE A 155 13.71 -17.93 -18.27
C PHE A 155 13.88 -17.68 -16.77
N ALA A 156 12.75 -17.59 -16.07
CA ALA A 156 12.72 -17.60 -14.61
C ALA A 156 12.19 -18.95 -14.16
N VAL A 157 13.01 -19.71 -13.43
CA VAL A 157 12.66 -21.06 -12.97
C VAL A 157 12.75 -21.07 -11.45
N THR A 158 11.72 -21.57 -10.80
CA THR A 158 11.67 -21.75 -9.35
C THR A 158 11.30 -23.18 -9.05
N ILE A 159 12.09 -23.81 -8.20
CA ILE A 159 11.87 -25.19 -7.76
C ILE A 159 11.86 -25.26 -6.24
N SER A 160 11.14 -26.24 -5.71
CA SER A 160 11.09 -26.51 -4.28
C SER A 160 11.03 -28.01 -4.07
N ALA A 161 11.73 -28.50 -3.06
CA ALA A 161 11.64 -29.87 -2.61
C ALA A 161 10.88 -29.94 -1.28
N GLN A 162 10.13 -31.01 -1.05
CA GLN A 162 9.35 -31.20 0.18
C GLN A 162 10.04 -32.17 1.13
N GLY A 163 10.04 -31.85 2.42
CA GLY A 163 10.54 -32.74 3.48
C GLY A 163 12.06 -32.87 3.45
N ARG A 164 12.56 -34.11 3.31
CA ARG A 164 14.00 -34.41 3.21
C ARG A 164 14.43 -34.81 1.80
N SER A 165 13.60 -34.48 0.81
CA SER A 165 13.88 -34.74 -0.59
C SER A 165 14.79 -33.65 -1.16
N ARG A 166 15.59 -34.02 -2.16
CA ARG A 166 16.34 -33.08 -3.00
C ARG A 166 15.73 -33.07 -4.39
N ALA A 167 15.77 -31.93 -5.04
CA ALA A 167 15.34 -31.79 -6.43
C ALA A 167 16.39 -31.03 -7.23
N ALA A 168 16.52 -31.42 -8.49
CA ALA A 168 17.32 -30.69 -9.47
C ALA A 168 16.50 -30.57 -10.75
N VAL A 169 16.54 -29.39 -11.38
CA VAL A 169 15.97 -29.16 -12.70
C VAL A 169 17.05 -28.60 -13.60
N GLU A 170 17.15 -29.18 -14.80
CA GLU A 170 18.07 -28.76 -15.83
C GLU A 170 17.32 -27.94 -16.88
N LEU A 171 17.80 -26.73 -17.15
CA LEU A 171 17.39 -25.98 -18.33
C LEU A 171 18.29 -26.40 -19.50
N VAL A 172 17.67 -26.93 -20.54
CA VAL A 172 18.37 -27.50 -21.71
C VAL A 172 17.96 -26.74 -22.97
N HIS A 173 18.94 -26.33 -23.77
CA HIS A 173 18.72 -25.72 -25.08
C HIS A 173 19.23 -26.66 -26.18
N ASN A 174 18.31 -27.19 -27.00
CA ASN A 174 18.61 -28.11 -28.11
C ASN A 174 19.54 -29.27 -27.72
N GLY A 175 19.24 -29.91 -26.58
CA GLY A 175 20.01 -31.03 -26.04
C GLY A 175 21.30 -30.66 -25.28
N LYS A 176 21.65 -29.37 -25.19
CA LYS A 176 22.81 -28.89 -24.43
C LYS A 176 22.36 -28.28 -23.10
N LEU A 177 22.96 -28.74 -22.00
CA LEU A 177 22.73 -28.18 -20.67
C LEU A 177 23.14 -26.69 -20.65
N VAL A 178 22.24 -25.84 -20.17
CA VAL A 178 22.49 -24.41 -19.95
C VAL A 178 22.78 -24.16 -18.47
N VAL A 179 21.90 -24.65 -17.59
CA VAL A 179 22.04 -24.49 -16.13
C VAL A 179 21.31 -25.61 -15.39
N THR A 180 21.85 -26.00 -14.24
CA THR A 180 21.18 -26.87 -13.27
C THR A 180 20.80 -26.06 -12.03
N ILE A 181 19.55 -26.17 -11.60
CA ILE A 181 19.00 -25.48 -10.44
C ILE A 181 18.71 -26.55 -9.38
N TRP A 182 19.19 -26.34 -8.15
CA TRP A 182 19.09 -27.29 -7.05
C TRP A 182 18.14 -26.78 -5.95
N ALA A 183 17.40 -27.71 -5.33
CA ALA A 183 16.65 -27.49 -4.10
C ALA A 183 16.96 -28.64 -3.12
N GLU A 184 17.24 -28.27 -1.87
CA GLU A 184 17.61 -29.18 -0.78
C GLU A 184 16.72 -29.01 0.44
#